data_AF-A0A355SZR7-F1
#
_entry.id   AF-A0A355SZR7-F1
#
_cell.length_a   1.000
_cell.length_b   1.000
_cell.length_c   1.000
_cell.angle_alpha   90.00
_cell.angle_beta   90.00
_cell.angle_gamma   90.00
#
_symmetry.space_group_name_H-M   'P 1'
#
loop_
_entity.id
_entity.type
_entity.pdbx_description
1 polymer ?
#
loop_
_entity_poly.entity_id
_entity_poly.type
_entity_poly.pdbx_seq_one_letter_code
_entity_poly.pdbx_strand_id
1 'polypeptide(L)'
;YVERLITKARHIEIQIVGDGKDVVHLGERECSLQRRRQKLVEIAPSPTLSEGLRKQLTDAAVKLAKEASYDNIGTFEFLVDEADQSFAFMETNARLQVEHTVTEEITGVDLVKTQLRIATGKTLSAIGLGIVPEPRGYAIQLRINMESMNADGEALPSGGTLTAYQAPSGPGIRVDGFGYTGYTSSPHYDSLLAKLIAYSPSTDYQDAVKRAQRALDEFFIDGVKTNIPLHQNLLRIPTFASNDVYTTFIADHTAALTKDSARRSRYAASKETGAVVAPSVQATGPDGTRPLSAHLQGRVVSIDVSEGDSVAPGQQIAVLESMKMEHIVSAETGGIVREMAAKPDDTVFEGAPLLFIEERDVGMSESAAAAAVDLDYIRPDLEEVIERHAIGLDERRPDAVARRRGRNQRTARENIDDLCDPDSFIEYGALVLAAQRRRRSMEDLIKMSP
;
A
#
# COMPACT_ATOMS: atom_id res chain seq x y z
N TYR A 1 11.86 18.66 8.41
CA TYR A 1 11.15 18.35 9.67
C TYR A 1 11.89 17.19 10.30
N VAL A 2 12.09 17.18 11.62
CA VAL A 2 12.77 16.11 12.35
C VAL A 2 11.82 15.64 13.43
N GLU A 3 11.54 14.33 13.48
CA GLU A 3 10.65 13.71 14.46
C GLU A 3 11.39 12.70 15.34
N ARG A 4 10.91 12.51 16.56
CA ARG A 4 11.39 11.45 17.45
C ARG A 4 10.92 10.08 16.92
N LEU A 5 11.85 9.16 16.74
CA LEU A 5 11.54 7.76 16.41
C LEU A 5 10.98 7.00 17.62
N ILE A 6 9.88 6.28 17.42
CA ILE A 6 9.33 5.28 18.36
C ILE A 6 9.53 3.90 17.73
N THR A 7 10.35 3.05 18.33
CA THR A 7 10.78 1.77 17.72
C THR A 7 9.70 0.71 17.75
N LYS A 8 9.07 0.49 18.93
CA LYS A 8 7.99 -0.46 19.12
C LYS A 8 6.67 0.27 19.36
N ALA A 9 6.19 0.92 18.30
CA ALA A 9 4.96 1.70 18.34
C ALA A 9 3.73 0.83 18.06
N ARG A 10 2.63 1.10 18.77
CA ARG A 10 1.27 0.68 18.40
C ARG A 10 0.58 1.83 17.69
N HIS A 11 -0.03 1.54 16.55
CA HIS A 11 -0.75 2.54 15.77
C HIS A 11 -2.23 2.51 16.19
N ILE A 12 -2.64 3.53 16.94
CA ILE A 12 -4.01 3.66 17.48
C ILE A 12 -4.70 4.86 16.85
N GLU A 13 -5.96 4.68 16.47
CA GLU A 13 -6.74 5.70 15.79
C GLU A 13 -8.07 5.94 16.48
N ILE A 14 -8.51 7.20 16.54
CA ILE A 14 -9.80 7.57 17.10
C ILE A 14 -10.74 8.00 15.98
N GLN A 15 -11.91 7.35 15.89
CA GLN A 15 -12.97 7.77 14.98
C GLN A 15 -13.70 8.98 15.55
N ILE A 16 -13.64 10.12 14.84
CA ILE A 16 -14.34 11.36 15.20
C ILE A 16 -15.53 11.59 14.27
N VAL A 17 -16.59 12.20 14.83
CA VAL A 17 -17.72 12.77 14.10
C VAL A 17 -17.97 14.17 14.67
N GLY A 18 -17.96 15.19 13.81
CA GLY A 18 -18.34 16.55 14.15
C GLY A 18 -19.44 17.10 13.25
N ASP A 19 -20.18 18.09 13.73
CA ASP A 19 -21.17 18.85 12.95
C ASP A 19 -20.81 20.35 12.80
N GLY A 20 -19.53 20.67 13.02
CA GLY A 20 -18.99 22.02 13.06
C GLY A 20 -19.22 22.76 14.39
N LYS A 21 -20.01 22.19 15.32
CA LYS A 21 -20.27 22.77 16.64
C LYS A 21 -19.95 21.78 17.76
N ASP A 22 -20.54 20.60 17.66
CA ASP A 22 -20.37 19.50 18.58
C ASP A 22 -19.48 18.42 17.95
N VAL A 23 -18.74 17.70 18.80
CA VAL A 23 -17.80 16.66 18.40
C VAL A 23 -17.95 15.48 19.35
N VAL A 24 -18.05 14.28 18.78
CA VAL A 24 -18.05 13.00 19.49
C VAL A 24 -17.00 12.05 18.91
N HIS A 25 -16.61 11.03 19.68
CA HIS A 25 -15.82 9.91 19.18
C HIS A 25 -16.67 8.63 19.15
N LEU A 26 -16.34 7.69 18.25
CA LEU A 26 -16.96 6.37 18.18
C LEU A 26 -16.01 5.24 18.60
N GLY A 27 -15.02 5.59 19.42
CA GLY A 27 -14.03 4.66 19.96
C GLY A 27 -12.76 4.61 19.11
N GLU A 28 -11.90 3.65 19.46
CA GLU A 28 -10.60 3.47 18.85
C GLU A 28 -10.47 2.23 17.96
N ARG A 29 -9.47 2.27 17.07
CA ARG A 29 -9.01 1.13 16.28
C ARG A 29 -7.51 0.94 16.48
N GLU A 30 -7.08 -0.31 16.47
CA GLU A 30 -5.67 -0.68 16.39
C GLU A 30 -5.31 -1.11 14.97
N CYS A 31 -4.38 -0.38 14.36
CA CYS A 31 -3.90 -0.57 12.99
C CYS A 31 -2.39 -0.89 12.97
N SER A 32 -1.85 -1.43 14.07
CA SER A 32 -0.44 -1.77 14.24
C SER A 32 0.06 -2.78 13.21
N LEU A 33 -0.80 -3.67 12.72
CA LEU A 33 -0.44 -4.76 11.81
C LEU A 33 -0.40 -4.25 10.36
N GLN A 34 0.76 -3.71 9.99
CA GLN A 34 1.03 -3.11 8.69
C GLN A 34 2.33 -3.64 8.08
N ARG A 35 2.42 -3.63 6.75
CA ARG A 35 3.63 -3.97 5.99
C ARG A 35 4.06 -2.76 5.18
N ARG A 36 5.30 -2.28 5.36
CA ARG A 36 5.81 -1.09 4.66
C ARG A 36 4.80 0.09 4.69
N ARG A 37 4.17 0.31 5.86
CA ARG A 37 3.13 1.33 6.12
C ARG A 37 1.77 1.09 5.43
N GLN A 38 1.55 -0.07 4.84
CA GLN A 38 0.24 -0.52 4.35
C GLN A 38 -0.45 -1.36 5.42
N LYS A 39 -1.57 -0.87 5.95
CA LYS A 39 -2.39 -1.60 6.93
C LYS A 39 -2.93 -2.90 6.34
N LEU A 40 -2.84 -4.00 7.09
CA LEU A 40 -3.31 -5.32 6.67
C LEU A 40 -4.44 -5.83 7.55
N VAL A 41 -4.36 -5.56 8.86
CA VAL A 41 -5.34 -5.98 9.85
C VAL A 41 -5.67 -4.82 10.77
N GLU A 42 -6.96 -4.61 11.00
CA GLU A 42 -7.46 -3.58 11.92
C GLU A 42 -8.39 -4.22 12.95
N ILE A 43 -8.29 -3.78 14.20
CA ILE A 43 -9.01 -4.35 15.34
C ILE A 43 -9.74 -3.22 16.07
N ALA A 44 -11.01 -3.44 16.43
CA ALA A 44 -11.76 -2.49 17.25
C ALA A 44 -12.66 -3.22 18.27
N PRO A 45 -12.74 -2.75 19.53
CA PRO A 45 -11.77 -1.86 20.18
C PRO A 45 -10.40 -2.56 20.31
N SER A 46 -9.36 -1.81 20.70
CA SER A 46 -8.03 -2.39 20.94
C SER A 46 -8.05 -3.30 22.19
N PRO A 47 -7.77 -4.62 22.09
CA PRO A 47 -7.91 -5.57 23.20
C PRO A 47 -7.04 -5.27 24.43
N THR A 48 -5.81 -4.80 24.21
CA THR A 48 -4.80 -4.61 25.28
C THR A 48 -4.60 -3.15 25.68
N LEU A 49 -5.42 -2.22 25.16
CA LEU A 49 -5.30 -0.81 25.53
C LEU A 49 -6.01 -0.56 26.87
N SER A 50 -5.26 -0.03 27.85
CA SER A 50 -5.82 0.29 29.17
C SER A 50 -6.93 1.35 29.06
N GLU A 51 -7.92 1.30 29.96
CA GLU A 51 -9.01 2.29 29.97
C GLU A 51 -8.50 3.72 30.17
N GLY A 52 -7.49 3.90 31.03
CA GLY A 52 -6.86 5.20 31.25
C GLY A 52 -6.21 5.77 29.99
N LEU A 53 -5.42 4.97 29.28
CA LEU A 53 -4.78 5.41 28.03
C LEU A 53 -5.79 5.64 26.92
N ARG A 54 -6.80 4.75 26.79
CA ARG A 54 -7.93 4.93 25.86
C ARG A 54 -8.60 6.29 26.07
N LYS A 55 -8.90 6.64 27.33
CA LYS A 55 -9.50 7.93 27.66
C LYS A 55 -8.59 9.10 27.29
N GLN A 56 -7.29 9.01 27.54
CA GLN A 56 -6.35 10.07 27.17
C GLN A 56 -6.30 10.30 25.66
N LEU A 57 -6.26 9.23 24.87
CA LEU A 57 -6.26 9.29 23.40
C LEU A 57 -7.57 9.88 22.86
N THR A 58 -8.73 9.43 23.37
CA THR A 58 -10.03 9.96 22.93
C THR A 58 -10.22 11.42 23.35
N ASP A 59 -9.85 11.79 24.58
CA ASP A 59 -9.91 13.18 25.04
C ASP A 59 -9.00 14.10 24.18
N ALA A 60 -7.80 13.63 23.81
CA ALA A 60 -6.88 14.38 22.95
C ALA A 60 -7.46 14.57 21.53
N ALA A 61 -7.99 13.50 20.92
CA ALA A 61 -8.62 13.56 19.60
C ALA A 61 -9.83 14.51 19.59
N VAL A 62 -10.72 14.40 20.58
CA VAL A 62 -11.89 15.28 20.71
C VAL A 62 -11.46 16.74 20.92
N LYS A 63 -10.42 16.99 21.72
CA LYS A 63 -9.90 18.34 21.94
C LYS A 63 -9.39 18.97 20.63
N LEU A 64 -8.58 18.23 19.87
CA LEU A 64 -8.05 18.69 18.58
C LEU A 64 -9.19 18.96 17.57
N ALA A 65 -10.16 18.05 17.49
CA ALA A 65 -11.31 18.20 16.61
C ALA A 65 -12.20 19.41 16.99
N LYS A 66 -12.43 19.64 18.28
CA LYS A 66 -13.20 20.82 18.75
C LYS A 66 -12.51 22.13 18.38
N GLU A 67 -11.20 22.22 18.60
CA GLU A 67 -10.41 23.42 18.25
C GLU A 67 -10.47 23.70 16.74
N ALA A 68 -10.45 22.63 15.92
CA ALA A 68 -10.57 22.73 14.47
C ALA A 68 -12.00 22.99 13.97
N SER A 69 -13.00 23.10 14.86
CA SER A 69 -14.44 23.13 14.51
C SER A 69 -14.80 22.03 13.51
N TYR A 70 -14.37 20.80 13.81
CA TYR A 70 -14.42 19.68 12.87
C TYR A 70 -15.84 19.44 12.34
N ASP A 71 -15.93 19.28 11.02
CA ASP A 71 -17.18 19.00 10.33
C ASP A 71 -17.07 17.66 9.61
N ASN A 72 -18.12 16.87 9.69
CA ASN A 72 -18.20 15.51 9.19
C ASN A 72 -17.33 14.52 10.00
N ILE A 73 -17.00 13.38 9.41
CA ILE A 73 -16.21 12.33 10.06
C ILE A 73 -14.72 12.48 9.76
N GLY A 74 -13.90 12.02 10.69
CA GLY A 74 -12.45 12.03 10.55
C GLY A 74 -11.79 10.98 11.42
N THR A 75 -10.52 10.74 11.17
CA THR A 75 -9.70 9.85 12.00
C THR A 75 -8.48 10.58 12.50
N PHE A 76 -8.24 10.51 13.81
CA PHE A 76 -7.06 11.09 14.46
C PHE A 76 -6.14 9.95 14.85
N GLU A 77 -4.92 9.97 14.31
CA GLU A 77 -3.97 8.87 14.40
C GLU A 77 -2.88 9.18 15.43
N PHE A 78 -2.55 8.18 16.24
CA PHE A 78 -1.58 8.25 17.32
C PHE A 78 -0.61 7.08 17.26
N LEU A 79 0.62 7.34 17.68
CA LEU A 79 1.61 6.31 17.98
C LEU A 79 1.72 6.18 19.49
N VAL A 80 1.42 4.99 20.02
CA VAL A 80 1.61 4.64 21.43
C VAL A 80 2.94 3.89 21.56
N ASP A 81 3.84 4.38 22.40
CA ASP A 81 5.09 3.69 22.73
C ASP A 81 4.80 2.56 23.73
N GLU A 82 5.12 1.33 23.38
CA GLU A 82 4.90 0.20 24.30
C GLU A 82 5.76 0.28 25.56
N ALA A 83 6.94 0.92 25.49
CA ALA A 83 7.91 0.92 26.58
C ALA A 83 7.43 1.69 27.81
N ASP A 84 6.80 2.85 27.59
CA ASP A 84 6.37 3.76 28.66
C ASP A 84 4.89 4.15 28.58
N GLN A 85 4.14 3.61 27.62
CA GLN A 85 2.72 3.92 27.37
C GLN A 85 2.45 5.41 27.06
N SER A 86 3.49 6.17 26.72
CA SER A 86 3.33 7.52 26.19
C SER A 86 2.77 7.45 24.77
N PHE A 87 2.20 8.56 24.29
CA PHE A 87 1.69 8.64 22.93
C PHE A 87 2.04 9.97 22.26
N ALA A 88 2.20 9.91 20.95
CA ALA A 88 2.37 11.05 20.08
C ALA A 88 1.20 11.13 19.09
N PHE A 89 0.71 12.34 18.85
CA PHE A 89 -0.19 12.60 17.72
C PHE A 89 0.62 12.52 16.42
N MET A 90 0.10 11.81 15.43
CA MET A 90 0.75 11.64 14.13
C MET A 90 0.09 12.53 13.09
N GLU A 91 -1.18 12.27 12.77
CA GLU A 91 -1.90 13.05 11.78
C GLU A 91 -3.43 12.97 11.94
N THR A 92 -4.13 13.74 11.12
CA THR A 92 -5.59 13.66 11.00
C THR A 92 -5.97 13.39 9.55
N ASN A 93 -6.73 12.32 9.34
CA ASN A 93 -7.31 11.98 8.06
C ASN A 93 -8.76 12.49 7.99
N ALA A 94 -8.96 13.60 7.28
CA ALA A 94 -10.26 14.25 7.07
C ALA A 94 -11.13 13.59 6.00
N ARG A 95 -11.33 12.29 6.16
CA ARG A 95 -12.11 11.43 5.27
C ARG A 95 -12.55 10.16 6.02
N LEU A 96 -13.49 9.43 5.42
CA LEU A 96 -13.76 8.05 5.81
C LEU A 96 -12.50 7.20 5.61
N GLN A 97 -12.11 6.45 6.64
CA GLN A 97 -11.01 5.48 6.54
C GLN A 97 -11.52 4.14 5.98
N VAL A 98 -10.63 3.34 5.39
CA VAL A 98 -10.99 2.04 4.80
C VAL A 98 -11.57 1.09 5.86
N GLU A 99 -10.95 1.14 7.04
CA GLU A 99 -11.20 0.41 8.29
C GLU A 99 -12.30 0.99 9.17
N HIS A 100 -13.12 1.92 8.67
CA HIS A 100 -14.28 2.41 9.41
C HIS A 100 -15.27 1.29 9.80
N THR A 101 -15.27 0.20 9.04
CA THR A 101 -16.17 -0.95 9.18
C THR A 101 -16.09 -1.61 10.56
N VAL A 102 -14.89 -1.73 11.15
CA VAL A 102 -14.75 -2.31 12.51
C VAL A 102 -15.39 -1.41 13.56
N THR A 103 -15.36 -0.09 13.36
CA THR A 103 -16.09 0.87 14.21
C THR A 103 -17.59 0.71 14.02
N GLU A 104 -18.08 0.53 12.79
CA GLU A 104 -19.52 0.29 12.55
C GLU A 104 -20.01 -0.99 13.23
N GLU A 105 -19.26 -2.09 13.15
CA GLU A 105 -19.66 -3.39 13.74
C GLU A 105 -19.79 -3.33 15.26
N ILE A 106 -18.89 -2.63 15.97
CA ILE A 106 -18.94 -2.56 17.44
C ILE A 106 -19.92 -1.50 17.97
N THR A 107 -20.24 -0.48 17.17
CA THR A 107 -21.11 0.63 17.60
C THR A 107 -22.54 0.55 17.03
N GLY A 108 -22.73 -0.15 15.92
CA GLY A 108 -23.96 -0.14 15.13
C GLY A 108 -24.23 1.17 14.38
N VAL A 109 -23.25 2.10 14.35
CA VAL A 109 -23.39 3.39 13.64
C VAL A 109 -22.97 3.22 12.19
N ASP A 110 -23.89 3.50 11.27
CA ASP A 110 -23.58 3.63 9.84
C ASP A 110 -22.88 4.98 9.59
N LEU A 111 -21.57 4.91 9.35
CA LEU A 111 -20.71 6.07 9.22
C LEU A 111 -20.96 6.81 7.91
N VAL A 112 -21.20 6.09 6.80
CA VAL A 112 -21.51 6.72 5.50
C VAL A 112 -22.83 7.50 5.57
N LYS A 113 -23.87 6.91 6.16
CA LYS A 113 -25.15 7.59 6.40
C LYS A 113 -24.99 8.76 7.35
N THR A 114 -24.12 8.64 8.35
CA THR A 114 -23.76 9.74 9.26
C THR A 114 -23.14 10.90 8.47
N GLN A 115 -22.15 10.65 7.61
CA GLN A 115 -21.54 11.67 6.75
C GLN A 115 -22.58 12.41 5.92
N LEU A 116 -23.47 11.67 5.25
CA LEU A 116 -24.51 12.23 4.40
C LEU A 116 -25.49 13.10 5.20
N ARG A 117 -25.87 12.66 6.41
CA ARG A 117 -26.78 13.43 7.26
C ARG A 117 -26.13 14.72 7.79
N ILE A 118 -24.87 14.67 8.22
CA ILE A 118 -24.13 15.87 8.63
C ILE A 118 -23.97 16.84 7.46
N ALA A 119 -23.61 16.33 6.27
CA ALA A 119 -23.48 17.15 5.07
C ALA A 119 -24.79 17.87 4.67
N THR A 120 -25.96 17.37 5.09
CA THR A 120 -27.25 18.07 4.93
C THR A 120 -27.53 19.12 6.02
N GLY A 121 -26.57 19.43 6.88
CA GLY A 121 -26.68 20.41 7.97
C GLY A 121 -27.38 19.89 9.23
N LYS A 122 -27.56 18.57 9.39
CA LYS A 122 -28.12 18.00 10.63
C LYS A 122 -27.07 18.02 11.73
N THR A 123 -27.51 18.27 12.97
CA THR A 123 -26.64 18.18 14.15
C THR A 123 -26.46 16.73 14.62
N LEU A 124 -25.44 16.48 15.44
CA LEU A 124 -25.19 15.17 16.07
C LEU A 124 -26.42 14.66 16.84
N SER A 125 -27.06 15.53 17.61
CA SER A 125 -28.30 15.19 18.32
C SER A 125 -29.43 14.77 17.37
N ALA A 126 -29.63 15.51 16.27
CA ALA A 126 -30.70 15.24 15.30
C ALA A 126 -30.52 13.92 14.53
N ILE A 127 -29.30 13.37 14.50
CA ILE A 127 -29.00 12.09 13.85
C ILE A 127 -28.90 10.93 14.83
N GLY A 128 -29.12 11.17 16.12
CA GLY A 128 -29.08 10.17 17.18
C GLY A 128 -27.70 9.92 17.80
N LEU A 129 -26.73 10.81 17.56
CA LEU A 129 -25.37 10.77 18.13
C LEU A 129 -25.16 11.81 19.26
N GLY A 130 -26.24 12.33 19.84
CA GLY A 130 -26.14 13.14 21.07
C GLY A 130 -25.70 12.32 22.29
N ILE A 131 -25.92 11.00 22.25
CA ILE A 131 -25.36 10.02 23.20
C ILE A 131 -24.66 8.97 22.33
N VAL A 132 -23.36 8.78 22.56
CA VAL A 132 -22.55 7.81 21.81
C VAL A 132 -22.87 6.40 22.31
N PRO A 133 -23.11 5.43 21.40
CA PRO A 133 -23.26 4.03 21.80
C PRO A 133 -21.93 3.45 22.30
N GLU A 134 -21.97 2.76 23.44
CA GLU A 134 -20.82 2.00 23.94
C GLU A 134 -20.46 0.85 22.97
N PRO A 135 -19.17 0.67 22.64
CA PRO A 135 -18.70 -0.48 21.88
C PRO A 135 -19.14 -1.81 22.48
N ARG A 136 -19.58 -2.75 21.64
CA ARG A 136 -19.96 -4.10 22.06
C ARG A 136 -19.11 -5.15 21.39
N GLY A 137 -18.37 -5.92 22.17
CA GLY A 137 -17.54 -7.02 21.68
C GLY A 137 -16.35 -6.53 20.86
N TYR A 138 -15.88 -7.35 19.91
CA TYR A 138 -14.70 -7.08 19.09
C TYR A 138 -14.98 -7.34 17.60
N ALA A 139 -14.40 -6.50 16.75
CA ALA A 139 -14.36 -6.65 15.32
C ALA A 139 -12.91 -6.67 14.82
N ILE A 140 -12.64 -7.54 13.85
CA ILE A 140 -11.36 -7.64 13.14
C ILE A 140 -11.65 -7.46 11.66
N GLN A 141 -10.99 -6.52 11.00
CA GLN A 141 -10.96 -6.40 9.54
C GLN A 141 -9.65 -6.95 9.01
N LEU A 142 -9.75 -7.71 7.93
CA LEU A 142 -8.63 -8.23 7.15
C LEU A 142 -8.73 -7.67 5.73
N ARG A 143 -7.66 -7.04 5.25
CA ARG A 143 -7.58 -6.53 3.88
C ARG A 143 -7.17 -7.64 2.92
N ILE A 144 -8.10 -8.09 2.09
CA ILE A 144 -7.85 -9.12 1.07
C ILE A 144 -7.34 -8.44 -0.19
N ASN A 145 -6.04 -8.56 -0.44
CA ASN A 145 -5.36 -7.94 -1.56
C ASN A 145 -5.00 -9.00 -2.62
N MET A 146 -5.02 -8.60 -3.89
CA MET A 146 -4.51 -9.37 -5.02
C MET A 146 -2.98 -9.28 -5.06
N GLU A 147 -2.34 -9.94 -4.10
CA GLU A 147 -0.90 -10.00 -3.96
C GLU A 147 -0.51 -11.32 -3.27
N SER A 148 0.71 -11.78 -3.49
CA SER A 148 1.32 -12.87 -2.70
C SER A 148 2.54 -12.35 -1.96
N MET A 149 3.03 -13.10 -0.97
CA MET A 149 4.29 -12.79 -0.29
C MET A 149 5.34 -13.82 -0.68
N ASN A 150 6.50 -13.38 -1.13
CA ASN A 150 7.63 -14.27 -1.40
C ASN A 150 8.34 -14.69 -0.10
N ALA A 151 9.33 -15.57 -0.19
CA ALA A 151 10.07 -16.07 0.97
C ALA A 151 10.77 -14.96 1.77
N ASP A 152 11.17 -13.88 1.11
CA ASP A 152 11.87 -12.72 1.68
C ASP A 152 10.91 -11.68 2.30
N GLY A 153 9.60 -11.94 2.29
CA GLY A 153 8.60 -11.05 2.88
C GLY A 153 8.12 -9.92 1.97
N GLU A 154 8.53 -9.93 0.70
CA GLU A 154 8.12 -8.93 -0.28
C GLU A 154 6.76 -9.26 -0.89
N ALA A 155 5.98 -8.21 -1.12
CA ALA A 155 4.69 -8.29 -1.78
C ALA A 155 4.89 -8.39 -3.29
N LEU A 156 4.37 -9.45 -3.89
CA LEU A 156 4.29 -9.58 -5.34
C LEU A 156 2.86 -9.29 -5.77
N PRO A 157 2.61 -8.23 -6.56
CA PRO A 157 1.28 -7.96 -7.09
C PRO A 157 0.79 -9.13 -7.93
N SER A 158 -0.50 -9.41 -7.84
CA SER A 158 -1.15 -10.42 -8.65
C SER A 158 -2.37 -9.83 -9.33
N GLY A 159 -2.64 -10.31 -10.53
CA GLY A 159 -3.85 -9.98 -11.24
C GLY A 159 -4.10 -10.93 -12.38
N GLY A 160 -5.23 -10.70 -13.02
CA GLY A 160 -5.80 -11.63 -13.98
C GLY A 160 -7.31 -11.57 -13.86
N THR A 161 -7.96 -12.66 -14.24
CA THR A 161 -9.41 -12.77 -14.18
C THR A 161 -9.83 -13.72 -13.07
N LEU A 162 -10.76 -13.27 -12.22
CA LEU A 162 -11.31 -14.09 -11.15
C LEU A 162 -12.14 -15.23 -11.76
N THR A 163 -11.66 -16.45 -11.71
CA THR A 163 -12.37 -17.63 -12.22
C THR A 163 -13.40 -18.13 -11.21
N ALA A 164 -13.18 -17.85 -9.93
CA ALA A 164 -14.14 -18.04 -8.87
C ALA A 164 -14.00 -16.95 -7.80
N TYR A 165 -15.14 -16.50 -7.28
CA TYR A 165 -15.22 -15.60 -6.14
C TYR A 165 -16.39 -16.02 -5.24
N GLN A 166 -16.09 -16.58 -4.08
CA GLN A 166 -17.07 -16.97 -3.06
C GLN A 166 -16.65 -16.34 -1.73
N ALA A 167 -17.27 -15.21 -1.42
CA ALA A 167 -17.07 -14.52 -0.16
C ALA A 167 -17.74 -15.29 0.99
N PRO A 168 -17.11 -15.34 2.19
CA PRO A 168 -17.71 -15.96 3.36
C PRO A 168 -18.93 -15.15 3.82
N SER A 169 -19.84 -15.82 4.52
CA SER A 169 -21.09 -15.20 5.00
C SER A 169 -21.53 -15.81 6.33
N GLY A 170 -22.70 -15.37 6.82
CA GLY A 170 -23.30 -15.86 8.05
C GLY A 170 -23.11 -14.92 9.25
N PRO A 171 -23.60 -15.30 10.44
CA PRO A 171 -23.65 -14.42 11.59
C PRO A 171 -22.27 -13.87 11.99
N GLY A 172 -22.18 -12.55 12.10
CA GLY A 172 -20.96 -11.83 12.48
C GLY A 172 -19.87 -11.79 11.40
N ILE A 173 -20.18 -12.12 10.15
CA ILE A 173 -19.28 -11.97 9.01
C ILE A 173 -19.86 -10.94 8.04
N ARG A 174 -19.08 -9.89 7.76
CA ARG A 174 -19.37 -8.88 6.74
C ARG A 174 -18.22 -8.86 5.73
N VAL A 175 -18.55 -8.72 4.45
CA VAL A 175 -17.56 -8.58 3.39
C VAL A 175 -17.92 -7.37 2.54
N ASP A 176 -17.03 -6.38 2.53
CA ASP A 176 -17.12 -5.21 1.66
C ASP A 176 -16.08 -5.39 0.55
N GLY A 177 -16.51 -5.78 -0.65
CA GLY A 177 -15.60 -6.00 -1.78
C GLY A 177 -16.33 -5.84 -3.12
N PHE A 178 -15.56 -5.77 -4.20
CA PHE A 178 -16.09 -5.59 -5.56
C PHE A 178 -15.87 -6.80 -6.47
N GLY A 179 -15.23 -7.86 -5.95
CA GLY A 179 -14.94 -9.07 -6.73
C GLY A 179 -16.20 -9.82 -7.16
N TYR A 180 -16.18 -10.35 -8.38
CA TYR A 180 -17.18 -11.27 -8.91
C TYR A 180 -16.52 -12.19 -9.95
N THR A 181 -17.06 -13.38 -10.17
CA THR A 181 -16.55 -14.30 -11.20
C THR A 181 -16.59 -13.64 -12.58
N GLY A 182 -15.46 -13.66 -13.28
CA GLY A 182 -15.26 -13.00 -14.57
C GLY A 182 -14.67 -11.58 -14.48
N TYR A 183 -14.50 -11.03 -13.28
CA TYR A 183 -13.82 -9.74 -13.11
C TYR A 183 -12.33 -9.84 -13.49
N THR A 184 -11.87 -8.98 -14.38
CA THR A 184 -10.45 -8.84 -14.75
C THR A 184 -9.83 -7.64 -14.03
N SER A 185 -8.76 -7.86 -13.28
CA SER A 185 -8.08 -6.79 -12.54
C SER A 185 -7.28 -5.88 -13.48
N SER A 186 -7.09 -4.63 -13.05
CA SER A 186 -6.29 -3.63 -13.75
C SER A 186 -5.16 -3.15 -12.84
N PRO A 187 -3.91 -3.03 -13.34
CA PRO A 187 -2.78 -2.57 -12.55
C PRO A 187 -2.85 -1.08 -12.20
N HIS A 188 -3.80 -0.33 -12.79
CA HIS A 188 -3.99 1.10 -12.55
C HIS A 188 -4.64 1.41 -11.20
N TYR A 189 -5.16 0.40 -10.51
CA TYR A 189 -5.90 0.55 -9.25
C TYR A 189 -5.24 -0.21 -8.11
N ASP A 190 -5.67 0.09 -6.88
CA ASP A 190 -5.18 -0.57 -5.68
C ASP A 190 -5.48 -2.08 -5.70
N SER A 191 -4.61 -2.87 -5.08
CA SER A 191 -4.73 -4.34 -5.04
C SER A 191 -5.82 -4.84 -4.08
N LEU A 192 -6.38 -3.99 -3.21
CA LEU A 192 -7.44 -4.34 -2.28
C LEU A 192 -8.69 -4.81 -3.04
N LEU A 193 -9.02 -6.10 -2.93
CA LEU A 193 -10.17 -6.73 -3.58
C LEU A 193 -11.41 -6.74 -2.67
N ALA A 194 -11.20 -7.03 -1.39
CA ALA A 194 -12.24 -7.10 -0.40
C ALA A 194 -11.72 -6.78 1.01
N LYS A 195 -12.61 -6.33 1.87
CA LYS A 195 -12.41 -6.22 3.31
C LYS A 195 -13.24 -7.32 3.94
N LEU A 196 -12.61 -8.24 4.66
CA LEU A 196 -13.30 -9.27 5.43
C LEU A 196 -13.37 -8.82 6.88
N ILE A 197 -14.58 -8.61 7.39
CA ILE A 197 -14.83 -8.19 8.76
C ILE A 197 -15.46 -9.33 9.54
N ALA A 198 -14.82 -9.71 10.64
CA ALA A 198 -15.31 -10.69 11.58
C ALA A 198 -15.62 -10.01 12.92
N TYR A 199 -16.90 -10.06 13.29
CA TYR A 199 -17.44 -9.48 14.52
C TYR A 199 -17.82 -10.58 15.50
N SER A 200 -17.53 -10.38 16.78
CA SER A 200 -18.05 -11.18 17.90
C SER A 200 -18.59 -10.26 18.99
N PRO A 201 -19.83 -10.46 19.49
CA PRO A 201 -20.35 -9.72 20.63
C PRO A 201 -19.75 -10.18 21.98
N SER A 202 -18.89 -11.20 21.98
CA SER A 202 -18.20 -11.73 23.16
C SER A 202 -17.24 -10.71 23.74
N THR A 203 -17.07 -10.72 25.06
CA THR A 203 -16.00 -9.97 25.74
C THR A 203 -14.63 -10.64 25.58
N ASP A 204 -14.58 -11.84 25.00
CA ASP A 204 -13.34 -12.52 24.64
C ASP A 204 -12.97 -12.21 23.17
N TYR A 205 -11.89 -11.46 22.99
CA TYR A 205 -11.30 -11.13 21.69
C TYR A 205 -11.02 -12.38 20.84
N GLN A 206 -10.67 -13.51 21.47
CA GLN A 206 -10.38 -14.76 20.77
C GLN A 206 -11.56 -15.29 19.97
N ASP A 207 -12.79 -14.95 20.34
CA ASP A 207 -13.95 -15.38 19.58
C ASP A 207 -14.06 -14.65 18.22
N ALA A 208 -13.63 -13.39 18.14
CA ALA A 208 -13.50 -12.68 16.87
C ALA A 208 -12.38 -13.28 16.02
N VAL A 209 -11.24 -13.63 16.63
CA VAL A 209 -10.12 -14.30 15.94
C VAL A 209 -10.56 -15.63 15.32
N LYS A 210 -11.25 -16.49 16.09
CA LYS A 210 -11.76 -17.79 15.59
C LYS A 210 -12.76 -17.59 14.44
N ARG A 211 -13.61 -16.57 14.50
CA ARG A 211 -14.54 -16.22 13.41
C ARG A 211 -13.79 -15.75 12.16
N ALA A 212 -12.76 -14.93 12.31
CA ALA A 212 -11.91 -14.46 11.22
C ALA A 212 -11.17 -15.64 10.55
N GLN A 213 -10.58 -16.54 11.34
CA GLN A 213 -9.95 -17.77 10.84
C GLN A 213 -10.93 -18.62 10.04
N ARG A 214 -12.13 -18.86 10.58
CA ARG A 214 -13.19 -19.61 9.89
C ARG A 214 -13.57 -18.95 8.56
N ALA A 215 -13.75 -17.64 8.55
CA ALA A 215 -14.16 -16.91 7.37
C ALA A 215 -13.08 -16.90 6.28
N LEU A 216 -11.80 -16.84 6.64
CA LEU A 216 -10.70 -17.01 5.68
C LEU A 216 -10.69 -18.42 5.06
N ASP A 217 -10.93 -19.46 5.86
CA ASP A 217 -11.01 -20.86 5.37
C ASP A 217 -12.21 -21.08 4.41
N GLU A 218 -13.24 -20.24 4.52
CA GLU A 218 -14.43 -20.20 3.67
C GLU A 218 -14.30 -19.22 2.48
N PHE A 219 -13.30 -18.33 2.47
CA PHE A 219 -13.13 -17.35 1.40
C PHE A 219 -12.40 -17.98 0.22
N PHE A 220 -13.16 -18.35 -0.82
CA PHE A 220 -12.61 -18.96 -2.02
C PHE A 220 -12.50 -17.94 -3.15
N ILE A 221 -11.26 -17.63 -3.50
CA ILE A 221 -10.89 -16.83 -4.67
C ILE A 221 -9.95 -17.69 -5.51
N ASP A 222 -10.21 -17.73 -6.81
CA ASP A 222 -9.43 -18.44 -7.82
C ASP A 222 -9.20 -17.56 -9.05
N GLY A 223 -8.14 -17.86 -9.81
CA GLY A 223 -7.71 -17.10 -11.00
C GLY A 223 -6.72 -15.96 -10.72
N VAL A 224 -6.58 -15.52 -9.46
CA VAL A 224 -5.54 -14.59 -9.00
C VAL A 224 -4.98 -15.03 -7.65
N LYS A 225 -3.69 -14.75 -7.39
CA LYS A 225 -3.10 -14.98 -6.06
C LYS A 225 -3.58 -13.87 -5.11
N THR A 226 -3.79 -14.22 -3.84
CA THR A 226 -4.23 -13.28 -2.80
C THR A 226 -3.43 -13.46 -1.52
N ASN A 227 -3.48 -12.46 -0.65
CA ASN A 227 -2.82 -12.49 0.67
C ASN A 227 -3.62 -13.26 1.73
N ILE A 228 -4.65 -14.03 1.36
CA ILE A 228 -5.39 -14.90 2.29
C ILE A 228 -4.46 -15.84 3.09
N PRO A 229 -3.48 -16.53 2.48
CA PRO A 229 -2.56 -17.39 3.21
C PRO A 229 -1.74 -16.63 4.26
N LEU A 230 -1.34 -15.39 3.96
CA LEU A 230 -0.65 -14.51 4.89
C LEU A 230 -1.51 -14.27 6.13
N HIS A 231 -2.78 -13.90 5.94
CA HIS A 231 -3.73 -13.69 7.04
C HIS A 231 -3.98 -14.98 7.84
N GLN A 232 -4.12 -16.12 7.16
CA GLN A 232 -4.30 -17.42 7.84
C GLN A 232 -3.11 -17.76 8.73
N ASN A 233 -1.88 -17.47 8.29
CA ASN A 233 -0.68 -17.66 9.09
C ASN A 233 -0.61 -16.65 10.24
N LEU A 234 -0.88 -15.38 9.98
CA LEU A 234 -0.87 -14.30 10.98
C LEU A 234 -1.80 -14.60 12.16
N LEU A 235 -3.05 -14.99 11.87
CA LEU A 235 -4.05 -15.29 12.91
C LEU A 235 -3.71 -16.53 13.75
N ARG A 236 -2.70 -17.33 13.38
CA ARG A 236 -2.24 -18.51 14.13
C ARG A 236 -1.04 -18.20 15.04
N ILE A 237 -0.43 -17.03 14.89
CA ILE A 237 0.70 -16.63 15.73
C ILE A 237 0.17 -16.39 17.16
N PRO A 238 0.75 -17.02 18.20
CA PRO A 238 0.27 -16.87 19.57
C PRO A 238 0.24 -15.41 20.08
N THR A 239 1.20 -14.58 19.67
CA THR A 239 1.27 -13.16 20.04
C THR A 239 0.16 -12.32 19.40
N PHE A 240 -0.35 -12.71 18.23
CA PHE A 240 -1.55 -12.11 17.66
C PHE A 240 -2.78 -12.39 18.55
N ALA A 241 -2.89 -13.61 19.08
CA ALA A 241 -4.00 -13.99 19.95
C ALA A 241 -4.00 -13.19 21.27
N SER A 242 -2.83 -12.92 21.85
CA SER A 242 -2.71 -12.04 23.02
C SER A 242 -2.74 -10.55 22.68
N ASN A 243 -2.85 -10.18 21.40
CA ASN A 243 -2.75 -8.80 20.91
C ASN A 243 -1.48 -8.08 21.40
N ASP A 244 -0.35 -8.79 21.40
CA ASP A 244 1.00 -8.25 21.57
C ASP A 244 1.56 -7.97 20.16
N VAL A 245 1.15 -6.83 19.61
CA VAL A 245 1.37 -6.45 18.22
C VAL A 245 1.84 -5.00 18.13
N TYR A 246 2.68 -4.72 17.14
CA TYR A 246 3.36 -3.45 16.97
C TYR A 246 3.69 -3.22 15.48
N THR A 247 4.08 -2.01 15.13
CA THR A 247 4.20 -1.56 13.73
C THR A 247 5.22 -2.29 12.86
N THR A 248 6.24 -2.95 13.45
CA THR A 248 7.21 -3.80 12.74
C THR A 248 6.88 -5.30 12.81
N PHE A 249 5.77 -5.68 13.45
CA PHE A 249 5.43 -7.09 13.74
C PHE A 249 5.47 -7.99 12.50
N ILE A 250 4.94 -7.52 11.36
CA ILE A 250 4.93 -8.30 10.11
C ILE A 250 6.35 -8.59 9.63
N ALA A 251 7.24 -7.60 9.67
CA ALA A 251 8.63 -7.76 9.28
C ALA A 251 9.36 -8.76 10.22
N ASP A 252 9.15 -8.62 11.52
CA ASP A 252 9.80 -9.47 12.53
C ASP A 252 9.30 -10.93 12.52
N HIS A 253 8.11 -11.19 11.96
CA HIS A 253 7.51 -12.53 11.85
C HIS A 253 7.48 -13.08 10.42
N THR A 254 8.20 -12.47 9.47
CA THR A 254 8.20 -12.84 8.04
C THR A 254 8.34 -14.36 7.83
N ALA A 255 9.32 -15.00 8.46
CA ALA A 255 9.57 -16.44 8.31
C ALA A 255 8.42 -17.34 8.79
N ALA A 256 7.56 -16.88 9.72
CA ALA A 256 6.37 -17.62 10.14
C ALA A 256 5.20 -17.37 9.17
N LEU A 257 5.14 -16.17 8.59
CA LEU A 257 4.08 -15.72 7.71
C LEU A 257 4.20 -16.28 6.28
N THR A 258 5.42 -16.55 5.80
CA THR A 258 5.72 -17.07 4.45
C THR A 258 5.78 -18.59 4.37
N LYS A 259 5.59 -19.31 5.48
CA LYS A 259 5.51 -20.78 5.45
C LYS A 259 4.34 -21.23 4.59
N ASP A 260 4.62 -22.18 3.70
CA ASP A 260 3.61 -22.93 2.97
C ASP A 260 2.70 -23.66 3.96
N SER A 261 1.65 -22.98 4.37
CA SER A 261 0.57 -23.61 5.10
C SER A 261 -0.31 -24.31 4.08
N ALA A 262 -0.51 -25.61 4.24
CA ALA A 262 -1.51 -26.34 3.47
C ALA A 262 -2.83 -25.56 3.59
N ARG A 263 -3.25 -24.93 2.48
CA ARG A 263 -4.43 -24.06 2.41
C ARG A 263 -5.57 -24.84 3.05
N ARG A 264 -6.08 -24.39 4.21
CA ARG A 264 -7.32 -24.94 4.78
C ARG A 264 -8.50 -24.36 4.01
N SER A 265 -8.52 -24.65 2.72
CA SER A 265 -9.69 -24.40 1.89
C SER A 265 -10.72 -25.47 2.23
N ARG A 266 -11.93 -25.06 2.58
CA ARG A 266 -13.07 -26.00 2.64
C ARG A 266 -13.50 -26.50 1.26
N TYR A 267 -12.97 -25.90 0.21
CA TYR A 267 -13.17 -26.29 -1.17
C TYR A 267 -12.05 -27.25 -1.57
N ALA A 268 -12.43 -28.36 -2.22
CA ALA A 268 -11.47 -29.21 -2.89
C ALA A 268 -10.66 -28.35 -3.86
N ALA A 269 -9.34 -28.53 -3.88
CA ALA A 269 -8.51 -27.91 -4.91
C ALA A 269 -9.15 -28.23 -6.26
N SER A 270 -9.45 -27.19 -7.05
CA SER A 270 -9.56 -27.38 -8.48
C SER A 270 -8.29 -28.15 -8.85
N LYS A 271 -8.42 -29.34 -9.48
CA LYS A 271 -7.28 -29.94 -10.19
C LYS A 271 -6.61 -28.79 -10.91
N GLU A 272 -5.28 -28.70 -10.84
CA GLU A 272 -4.46 -27.79 -11.64
C GLU A 272 -4.88 -27.87 -13.11
N THR A 273 -5.96 -27.18 -13.41
CA THR A 273 -6.33 -26.65 -14.69
C THR A 273 -5.65 -25.32 -14.52
N GLY A 274 -4.37 -25.30 -14.94
CA GLY A 274 -3.50 -24.14 -14.82
C GLY A 274 -4.34 -22.91 -15.10
N ALA A 275 -4.19 -21.90 -14.22
CA ALA A 275 -4.97 -20.66 -14.21
C ALA A 275 -5.69 -20.49 -15.54
N VAL A 276 -7.03 -20.49 -15.56
CA VAL A 276 -7.73 -20.03 -16.75
C VAL A 276 -7.38 -18.56 -16.85
N VAL A 277 -6.21 -18.30 -17.40
CA VAL A 277 -5.76 -17.03 -17.92
C VAL A 277 -6.92 -16.69 -18.84
N ALA A 278 -7.66 -15.61 -18.54
CA ALA A 278 -8.48 -14.98 -19.56
C ALA A 278 -7.60 -14.93 -20.80
N PRO A 279 -8.02 -15.61 -21.87
CA PRO A 279 -7.13 -16.37 -22.74
C PRO A 279 -5.79 -15.69 -22.73
N SER A 280 -4.80 -16.26 -22.03
CA SER A 280 -3.47 -16.09 -22.59
C SER A 280 -3.71 -16.62 -23.98
N VAL A 281 -3.72 -15.70 -24.93
CA VAL A 281 -3.16 -16.01 -26.19
C VAL A 281 -1.83 -16.63 -25.74
N GLN A 282 -1.77 -17.97 -25.67
CA GLN A 282 -0.59 -18.65 -26.14
C GLN A 282 -0.48 -18.08 -27.55
N ALA A 283 0.09 -16.89 -27.65
CA ALA A 283 0.56 -16.35 -28.87
C ALA A 283 1.61 -17.39 -29.19
N THR A 284 1.21 -18.32 -30.04
CA THR A 284 2.14 -19.21 -30.68
C THR A 284 2.92 -18.25 -31.54
N GLY A 285 4.07 -17.83 -31.01
CA GLY A 285 5.05 -17.13 -31.81
C GLY A 285 5.47 -18.01 -32.97
N PRO A 286 6.32 -17.48 -33.86
CA PRO A 286 6.78 -18.21 -35.04
C PRO A 286 7.38 -19.57 -34.66
N ASP A 287 7.23 -20.57 -35.53
CA ASP A 287 7.76 -21.92 -35.30
C ASP A 287 9.25 -21.87 -34.92
N GLY A 288 9.61 -22.55 -33.83
CA GLY A 288 10.99 -22.57 -33.31
C GLY A 288 11.35 -21.42 -32.37
N THR A 289 10.40 -20.56 -32.00
CA THR A 289 10.60 -19.50 -31.01
C THR A 289 10.05 -19.88 -29.63
N ARG A 290 10.58 -19.22 -28.59
CA ARG A 290 10.11 -19.32 -27.20
C ARG A 290 9.69 -17.94 -26.70
N PRO A 291 8.63 -17.85 -25.89
CA PRO A 291 8.22 -16.59 -25.30
C PRO A 291 9.20 -16.16 -24.21
N LEU A 292 9.51 -14.87 -24.20
CA LEU A 292 10.13 -14.21 -23.06
C LEU A 292 9.03 -13.40 -22.37
N SER A 293 8.63 -13.86 -21.18
CA SER A 293 7.40 -13.42 -20.51
C SER A 293 7.64 -12.41 -19.40
N ALA A 294 6.60 -11.63 -19.08
CA ALA A 294 6.57 -10.78 -17.91
C ALA A 294 6.61 -11.62 -16.62
N HIS A 295 7.53 -11.30 -15.69
CA HIS A 295 7.67 -12.01 -14.41
C HIS A 295 6.68 -11.53 -13.33
N LEU A 296 5.97 -10.44 -13.59
CA LEU A 296 4.92 -9.88 -12.72
C LEU A 296 3.88 -9.14 -13.57
N GLN A 297 2.71 -8.86 -12.98
CA GLN A 297 1.71 -8.00 -13.62
C GLN A 297 2.16 -6.54 -13.58
N GLY A 298 2.04 -5.81 -14.69
CA GLY A 298 2.31 -4.37 -14.74
C GLY A 298 1.94 -3.73 -16.08
N ARG A 299 2.17 -2.43 -16.19
CA ARG A 299 2.12 -1.68 -17.45
C ARG A 299 3.51 -1.66 -18.08
N VAL A 300 3.62 -1.92 -19.38
CA VAL A 300 4.90 -1.82 -20.09
C VAL A 300 5.29 -0.35 -20.22
N VAL A 301 6.40 0.05 -19.60
CA VAL A 301 6.95 1.42 -19.68
C VAL A 301 7.80 1.57 -20.93
N SER A 302 8.75 0.66 -21.12
CA SER A 302 9.61 0.61 -22.30
C SER A 302 9.88 -0.84 -22.72
N ILE A 303 10.19 -1.00 -24.00
CA ILE A 303 10.80 -2.20 -24.54
C ILE A 303 12.08 -1.75 -25.24
N ASP A 304 13.20 -2.29 -24.80
CA ASP A 304 14.54 -1.80 -25.13
C ASP A 304 15.20 -2.62 -26.26
N VAL A 305 14.44 -3.54 -26.87
CA VAL A 305 14.85 -4.43 -27.98
C VAL A 305 13.82 -4.42 -29.10
N SER A 306 14.27 -4.64 -30.34
CA SER A 306 13.45 -4.66 -31.55
C SER A 306 13.50 -6.03 -32.25
N GLU A 307 12.56 -6.26 -33.17
CA GLU A 307 12.59 -7.46 -34.02
C GLU A 307 13.88 -7.53 -34.83
N GLY A 308 14.53 -8.71 -34.81
CA GLY A 308 15.82 -8.94 -35.46
C GLY A 308 17.03 -8.71 -34.55
N ASP A 309 16.85 -8.08 -33.38
CA ASP A 309 17.95 -7.87 -32.44
C ASP A 309 18.42 -9.17 -31.82
N SER A 310 19.72 -9.21 -31.53
CA SER A 310 20.33 -10.30 -30.78
C SER A 310 20.33 -9.96 -29.30
N VAL A 311 19.82 -10.87 -28.47
CA VAL A 311 19.72 -10.70 -27.01
C VAL A 311 20.61 -11.72 -26.32
N ALA A 312 21.39 -11.28 -25.35
CA ALA A 312 22.20 -12.16 -24.50
C ALA A 312 21.44 -12.56 -23.22
N PRO A 313 21.73 -13.73 -22.62
CA PRO A 313 21.21 -14.06 -21.29
C PRO A 313 21.56 -12.97 -20.28
N GLY A 314 20.59 -12.54 -19.49
CA GLY A 314 20.71 -11.48 -18.48
C GLY A 314 20.53 -10.06 -19.01
N GLN A 315 20.51 -9.85 -20.33
CA GLN A 315 20.29 -8.52 -20.92
C GLN A 315 18.89 -8.00 -20.60
N GLN A 316 18.80 -6.72 -20.21
CA GLN A 316 17.52 -6.03 -20.04
C GLN A 316 16.79 -5.93 -21.37
N ILE A 317 15.50 -6.25 -21.38
CA ILE A 317 14.65 -6.20 -22.57
C ILE A 317 13.48 -5.21 -22.45
N ALA A 318 13.01 -4.95 -21.23
CA ALA A 318 11.82 -4.15 -20.98
C ALA A 318 11.77 -3.68 -19.53
N VAL A 319 11.00 -2.60 -19.30
CA VAL A 319 10.69 -2.09 -17.96
C VAL A 319 9.17 -2.13 -17.75
N LEU A 320 8.73 -2.71 -16.64
CA LEU A 320 7.32 -2.77 -16.24
C LEU A 320 7.06 -1.86 -15.04
N GLU A 321 5.97 -1.08 -15.07
CA GLU A 321 5.47 -0.34 -13.90
C GLU A 321 4.40 -1.19 -13.19
N SER A 322 4.64 -1.50 -11.92
CA SER A 322 3.68 -2.19 -11.07
C SER A 322 3.74 -1.64 -9.65
N MET A 323 2.58 -1.43 -9.03
CA MET A 323 2.49 -0.86 -7.67
C MET A 323 3.29 0.45 -7.48
N LYS A 324 3.34 1.31 -8.51
CA LYS A 324 4.14 2.56 -8.54
C LYS A 324 5.66 2.36 -8.49
N MET A 325 6.13 1.16 -8.80
CA MET A 325 7.54 0.80 -8.89
C MET A 325 7.87 0.31 -10.29
N GLU A 326 9.08 0.62 -10.76
CA GLU A 326 9.61 0.08 -12.00
C GLU A 326 10.35 -1.25 -11.75
N HIS A 327 10.10 -2.23 -12.59
CA HIS A 327 10.70 -3.55 -12.55
C HIS A 327 11.35 -3.87 -13.89
N ILE A 328 12.64 -4.18 -13.85
CA ILE A 328 13.42 -4.58 -15.04
C ILE A 328 13.08 -6.03 -15.38
N VAL A 329 12.77 -6.28 -16.65
CA VAL A 329 12.69 -7.62 -17.22
C VAL A 329 13.98 -7.91 -17.97
N SER A 330 14.64 -9.00 -17.61
CA SER A 330 15.87 -9.47 -18.25
C SER A 330 15.62 -10.77 -19.01
N ALA A 331 16.41 -11.03 -20.04
CA ALA A 331 16.31 -12.25 -20.82
C ALA A 331 16.87 -13.47 -20.09
N GLU A 332 16.07 -14.54 -19.98
CA GLU A 332 16.52 -15.80 -19.38
C GLU A 332 17.49 -16.58 -20.30
N THR A 333 17.27 -16.48 -21.62
CA THR A 333 18.07 -17.16 -22.64
C THR A 333 18.50 -16.21 -23.75
N GLY A 334 19.57 -16.58 -24.46
CA GLY A 334 20.11 -15.82 -25.58
C GLY A 334 19.52 -16.26 -26.92
N GLY A 335 19.44 -15.34 -27.87
CA GLY A 335 18.87 -15.63 -29.19
C GLY A 335 18.54 -14.39 -30.00
N ILE A 336 17.72 -14.58 -31.04
CA ILE A 336 17.29 -13.49 -31.94
C ILE A 336 15.80 -13.21 -31.70
N VAL A 337 15.45 -11.95 -31.46
CA VAL A 337 14.05 -11.51 -31.35
C VAL A 337 13.37 -11.70 -32.70
N ARG A 338 12.26 -12.42 -32.73
CA ARG A 338 11.51 -12.70 -33.97
C ARG A 338 10.19 -11.96 -34.07
N GLU A 339 9.53 -11.70 -32.93
CA GLU A 339 8.23 -11.06 -32.91
C GLU A 339 8.02 -10.35 -31.57
N MET A 340 7.43 -9.15 -31.60
CA MET A 340 7.00 -8.43 -30.41
C MET A 340 5.56 -8.81 -30.05
N ALA A 341 5.33 -9.26 -28.82
CA ALA A 341 4.00 -9.65 -28.33
C ALA A 341 3.32 -8.53 -27.52
N ALA A 342 4.11 -7.58 -27.00
CA ALA A 342 3.63 -6.40 -26.27
C ALA A 342 4.24 -5.12 -26.85
N LYS A 343 3.60 -3.98 -26.59
CA LYS A 343 4.11 -2.63 -26.89
C LYS A 343 4.09 -1.76 -25.63
N PRO A 344 4.81 -0.63 -25.61
CA PRO A 344 4.68 0.37 -24.55
C PRO A 344 3.21 0.74 -24.30
N ASP A 345 2.89 0.99 -23.03
CA ASP A 345 1.56 1.22 -22.45
C ASP A 345 0.61 0.01 -22.38
N ASP A 346 0.98 -1.15 -22.92
CA ASP A 346 0.16 -2.36 -22.73
C ASP A 346 0.17 -2.81 -21.26
N THR A 347 -0.96 -3.34 -20.81
CA THR A 347 -1.07 -4.03 -19.52
C THR A 347 -0.80 -5.52 -19.72
N VAL A 348 0.20 -6.04 -19.02
CA VAL A 348 0.61 -7.45 -19.06
C VAL A 348 0.42 -8.10 -17.69
N PHE A 349 0.09 -9.40 -17.70
CA PHE A 349 -0.02 -10.22 -16.49
C PHE A 349 1.21 -11.12 -16.34
N GLU A 350 1.44 -11.64 -15.13
CA GLU A 350 2.48 -12.65 -14.86
C GLU A 350 2.37 -13.80 -15.89
N GLY A 351 3.46 -14.08 -16.61
CA GLY A 351 3.55 -15.12 -17.64
C GLY A 351 3.14 -14.69 -19.06
N ALA A 352 2.57 -13.50 -19.25
CA ALA A 352 2.23 -13.01 -20.59
C ALA A 352 3.50 -12.77 -21.43
N PRO A 353 3.55 -13.21 -22.70
CA PRO A 353 4.72 -13.00 -23.56
C PRO A 353 4.91 -11.51 -23.86
N LEU A 354 6.14 -11.02 -23.71
CA LEU A 354 6.54 -9.67 -24.14
C LEU A 354 7.10 -9.70 -25.57
N LEU A 355 7.86 -10.73 -25.89
CA LEU A 355 8.44 -11.00 -27.21
C LEU A 355 8.70 -12.50 -27.38
N PHE A 356 8.98 -12.91 -28.62
CA PHE A 356 9.38 -14.26 -28.98
C PHE A 356 10.82 -14.30 -29.47
N ILE A 357 11.61 -15.22 -28.92
CA ILE A 357 13.03 -15.38 -29.23
C ILE A 357 13.29 -16.73 -29.90
N GLU A 358 14.04 -16.75 -31.00
CA GLU A 358 14.64 -17.97 -31.54
C GLU A 358 15.96 -18.20 -30.80
N GLU A 359 16.02 -19.25 -29.98
CA GLU A 359 17.23 -19.58 -29.22
C GLU A 359 18.38 -19.86 -30.19
N ARG A 360 19.45 -19.09 -30.05
CA ARG A 360 20.71 -19.31 -30.75
C ARG A 360 21.83 -19.10 -29.76
N ASP A 361 22.91 -19.83 -29.98
CA ASP A 361 24.15 -19.63 -29.24
C ASP A 361 24.79 -18.34 -29.76
N VAL A 362 24.22 -17.21 -29.34
CA VAL A 362 24.80 -15.91 -29.58
C VAL A 362 25.89 -15.75 -28.54
N GLY A 363 27.09 -16.21 -28.89
CA GLY A 363 28.28 -15.81 -28.16
C GLY A 363 28.29 -14.29 -28.07
N MET A 364 28.73 -13.74 -26.93
CA MET A 364 28.89 -12.30 -26.72
C MET A 364 29.63 -11.72 -27.93
N SER A 365 28.88 -11.15 -28.89
CA SER A 365 29.47 -10.40 -29.99
C SER A 365 30.27 -9.27 -29.37
N GLU A 366 31.34 -8.78 -29.99
CA GLU A 366 32.07 -7.60 -29.50
C GLU A 366 31.17 -6.35 -29.37
N SER A 367 29.92 -6.40 -29.85
CA SER A 367 28.83 -5.43 -29.62
C SER A 367 28.02 -5.65 -28.34
N ALA A 368 28.19 -6.79 -27.68
CA ALA A 368 27.46 -7.28 -26.52
C ALA A 368 28.42 -8.00 -25.57
N ALA A 369 29.60 -7.42 -25.34
CA ALA A 369 30.15 -7.47 -23.99
C ALA A 369 28.98 -7.13 -23.08
N ALA A 370 28.70 -7.94 -22.04
CA ALA A 370 27.89 -7.52 -20.92
C ALA A 370 28.35 -6.11 -20.68
N ALA A 371 27.52 -5.11 -21.06
CA ALA A 371 27.83 -3.74 -20.77
C ALA A 371 27.97 -3.83 -19.27
N ALA A 372 29.22 -3.82 -18.78
CA ALA A 372 29.52 -3.86 -17.38
C ALA A 372 28.60 -2.77 -16.88
N VAL A 373 27.53 -3.16 -16.17
CA VAL A 373 26.39 -2.26 -15.97
C VAL A 373 27.03 -1.02 -15.45
N ASP A 374 27.02 0.02 -16.28
CA ASP A 374 27.80 1.19 -15.96
C ASP A 374 27.00 1.79 -14.83
N LEU A 375 27.42 1.49 -13.60
CA LEU A 375 26.74 1.95 -12.40
C LEU A 375 26.78 3.48 -12.35
N ASP A 376 27.66 4.10 -13.13
CA ASP A 376 27.78 5.53 -13.34
C ASP A 376 26.97 6.03 -14.56
N TYR A 377 26.39 5.15 -15.39
CA TYR A 377 25.47 5.55 -16.46
C TYR A 377 24.15 6.01 -15.87
N ILE A 378 23.92 7.31 -15.97
CA ILE A 378 22.68 7.94 -15.55
C ILE A 378 21.65 7.78 -16.69
N ARG A 379 20.57 7.06 -16.41
CA ARG A 379 19.44 6.92 -17.36
C ARG A 379 18.86 8.31 -17.70
N PRO A 380 18.38 8.58 -18.93
CA PRO A 380 17.90 9.92 -19.32
C PRO A 380 16.74 10.47 -18.46
N ASP A 381 15.87 9.59 -17.99
CA ASP A 381 14.78 9.90 -17.05
C ASP A 381 15.31 10.26 -15.65
N LEU A 382 16.28 9.48 -15.15
CA LEU A 382 16.98 9.77 -13.90
C LEU A 382 17.78 11.06 -14.01
N GLU A 383 18.41 11.34 -15.15
CA GLU A 383 19.11 12.58 -15.43
C GLU A 383 18.14 13.76 -15.36
N GLU A 384 16.95 13.68 -15.97
CA GLU A 384 15.92 14.71 -15.87
C GLU A 384 15.51 14.95 -14.40
N VAL A 385 15.34 13.88 -13.61
CA VAL A 385 15.02 13.99 -12.18
C VAL A 385 16.16 14.65 -11.41
N ILE A 386 17.41 14.22 -11.62
CA ILE A 386 18.60 14.78 -10.98
C ILE A 386 18.73 16.27 -11.34
N GLU A 387 18.56 16.63 -12.61
CA GLU A 387 18.60 18.02 -13.05
C GLU A 387 17.50 18.85 -12.40
N ARG A 388 16.27 18.33 -12.33
CA ARG A 388 15.17 19.01 -11.64
C ARG A 388 15.44 19.25 -10.16
N HIS A 389 15.97 18.26 -9.46
CA HIS A 389 16.35 18.40 -8.06
C HIS A 389 17.52 19.38 -7.88
N ALA A 390 18.52 19.32 -8.77
CA ALA A 390 19.69 20.17 -8.73
C ALA A 390 19.34 21.67 -8.80
N ILE A 391 18.31 22.05 -9.58
CA ILE A 391 17.84 23.45 -9.68
C ILE A 391 17.47 24.05 -8.30
N GLY A 392 16.97 23.22 -7.37
CA GLY A 392 16.62 23.64 -6.01
C GLY A 392 17.81 23.72 -5.03
N LEU A 393 19.00 23.26 -5.44
CA LEU A 393 20.20 23.27 -4.60
C LEU A 393 20.92 24.62 -4.65
N ASP A 394 21.62 24.95 -3.57
CA ASP A 394 22.36 26.22 -3.45
C ASP A 394 23.39 26.40 -4.58
N GLU A 395 24.02 25.31 -5.04
CA GLU A 395 24.99 25.29 -6.14
C GLU A 395 24.41 25.83 -7.47
N ARG A 396 23.13 25.56 -7.74
CA ARG A 396 22.44 26.04 -8.94
C ARG A 396 21.67 27.34 -8.69
N ARG A 397 21.80 27.97 -7.52
CA ARG A 397 21.12 29.22 -7.15
C ARG A 397 22.07 30.31 -6.63
N PRO A 398 23.17 30.63 -7.35
CA PRO A 398 24.21 31.54 -6.86
C PRO A 398 23.68 32.93 -6.48
N ASP A 399 22.71 33.48 -7.22
CA ASP A 399 22.13 34.79 -6.91
C ASP A 399 21.31 34.80 -5.60
N ALA A 400 20.63 33.71 -5.28
CA ALA A 400 19.88 33.59 -4.03
C ALA A 400 20.82 33.44 -2.84
N VAL A 401 21.85 32.60 -2.99
CA VAL A 401 22.91 32.41 -1.99
C VAL A 401 23.66 33.71 -1.72
N ALA A 402 24.07 34.43 -2.77
CA ALA A 402 24.75 35.71 -2.64
C ALA A 402 23.90 36.76 -1.91
N ARG A 403 22.59 36.83 -2.18
CA ARG A 403 21.67 37.72 -1.46
C ARG A 403 21.53 37.37 0.03
N ARG A 404 21.54 36.09 0.39
CA ARG A 404 21.52 35.64 1.80
C ARG A 404 22.83 35.98 2.51
N ARG A 405 23.97 35.67 1.88
CA ARG A 405 25.30 35.98 2.41
C ARG A 405 25.55 37.49 2.55
N GLY A 406 25.06 38.30 1.61
CA GLY A 406 25.10 39.75 1.69
C GLY A 406 24.31 40.34 2.86
N ARG A 407 23.39 39.57 3.47
CA ARG A 407 22.67 39.91 4.70
C ARG A 407 23.23 39.22 5.93
N ASN A 408 24.41 38.60 5.82
CA ASN A 408 25.06 37.81 6.84
C ASN A 408 24.17 36.65 7.37
N GLN A 409 23.40 36.03 6.48
CA GLN A 409 22.53 34.89 6.77
C GLN A 409 23.00 33.64 6.04
N ARG A 410 22.90 32.49 6.71
CA ARG A 410 23.00 31.16 6.09
C ARG A 410 21.80 30.89 5.17
N THR A 411 21.97 30.00 4.20
CA THR A 411 20.87 29.48 3.39
C THR A 411 19.99 28.52 4.21
N ALA A 412 18.85 28.12 3.65
CA ALA A 412 17.99 27.14 4.33
C ALA A 412 18.69 25.77 4.43
N ARG A 413 19.39 25.34 3.37
CA ARG A 413 20.12 24.06 3.33
C ARG A 413 21.33 24.07 4.25
N GLU A 414 22.12 25.15 4.28
CA GLU A 414 23.24 25.30 5.22
C GLU A 414 22.81 25.17 6.70
N ASN A 415 21.58 25.55 7.05
CA ASN A 415 21.05 25.35 8.41
C ASN A 415 20.57 23.91 8.67
N ILE A 416 20.08 23.23 7.64
CA ILE A 416 19.65 21.83 7.75
C ILE A 416 20.87 20.92 7.85
N ASP A 417 21.89 21.15 7.03
CA ASP A 417 23.12 20.37 7.01
C ASP A 417 23.93 20.51 8.31
N ASP A 418 23.82 21.66 8.99
CA ASP A 418 24.43 21.89 10.32
C ASP A 418 23.62 21.23 11.46
N LEU A 419 22.32 20.96 11.24
CA LEU A 419 21.42 20.39 12.25
C LEU A 419 21.34 18.86 12.18
N CYS A 420 21.39 18.30 10.97
CA CYS A 420 21.24 16.88 10.72
C CYS A 420 22.60 16.16 10.69
N ASP A 421 22.62 14.90 11.12
CA ASP A 421 23.80 14.05 10.91
C ASP A 421 24.04 13.87 9.40
N PRO A 422 25.30 13.71 8.95
CA PRO A 422 25.60 13.46 7.54
C PRO A 422 24.76 12.32 6.96
N ASP A 423 24.22 12.53 5.76
CA ASP A 423 23.40 11.57 5.00
C ASP A 423 22.08 11.10 5.68
N SER A 424 21.65 11.77 6.76
CA SER A 424 20.42 11.40 7.49
C SER A 424 19.15 12.15 7.03
N PHE A 425 19.31 13.26 6.30
CA PHE A 425 18.20 14.12 5.91
C PHE A 425 17.45 13.57 4.68
N ILE A 426 16.15 13.33 4.83
CA ILE A 426 15.25 12.93 3.73
C ILE A 426 14.28 14.08 3.43
N GLU A 427 14.45 14.70 2.26
CA GLU A 427 13.66 15.86 1.85
C GLU A 427 12.31 15.45 1.24
N TYR A 428 11.21 16.03 1.74
CA TYR A 428 9.87 15.84 1.20
C TYR A 428 9.45 17.05 0.37
N GLY A 429 8.92 16.81 -0.83
CA GLY A 429 8.35 17.86 -1.67
C GLY A 429 9.39 18.80 -2.30
N ALA A 430 10.62 18.35 -2.53
CA ALA A 430 11.70 19.15 -3.12
C ALA A 430 11.34 19.79 -4.49
N LEU A 431 10.37 19.23 -5.21
CA LEU A 431 9.91 19.72 -6.52
C LEU A 431 8.58 20.49 -6.46
N VAL A 432 8.10 20.85 -5.27
CA VAL A 432 6.83 21.58 -5.12
C VAL A 432 6.98 23.03 -5.60
N LEU A 433 6.07 23.44 -6.48
CA LEU A 433 6.03 24.80 -7.03
C LEU A 433 4.99 25.66 -6.31
N ALA A 434 5.26 26.97 -6.23
CA ALA A 434 4.26 27.92 -5.75
C ALA A 434 3.00 27.87 -6.62
N ALA A 435 1.81 27.83 -6.00
CA ALA A 435 0.51 27.75 -6.67
C ALA A 435 0.09 29.09 -7.33
N GLN A 436 0.91 29.61 -8.24
CA GLN A 436 0.75 30.92 -8.89
C GLN A 436 0.76 30.84 -10.43
N ARG A 437 0.36 29.69 -11.00
CA ARG A 437 0.33 29.43 -12.45
C ARG A 437 -0.53 30.41 -13.26
N ARG A 438 -1.45 31.14 -12.63
CA ARG A 438 -2.23 32.21 -13.27
C ARG A 438 -1.44 33.51 -13.47
N ARG A 439 -0.36 33.72 -12.73
CA ARG A 439 0.43 34.97 -12.70
C ARG A 439 1.83 34.81 -13.27
N ARG A 440 2.33 33.57 -13.36
CA ARG A 440 3.70 33.26 -13.79
C ARG A 440 3.72 32.01 -14.64
N SER A 441 4.69 31.96 -15.56
CA SER A 441 4.93 30.77 -16.37
C SER A 441 5.44 29.60 -15.52
N MET A 442 5.35 28.38 -16.04
CA MET A 442 5.89 27.21 -15.35
C MET A 442 7.41 27.33 -15.17
N GLU A 443 8.14 27.79 -16.19
CA GLU A 443 9.59 27.97 -16.14
C GLU A 443 10.01 28.97 -15.06
N ASP A 444 9.29 30.09 -14.93
CA ASP A 444 9.54 31.06 -13.87
C ASP A 444 9.29 30.46 -12.49
N LEU A 445 8.23 29.66 -12.35
CA LEU A 445 7.92 29.00 -11.08
C LEU A 445 8.98 27.97 -10.69
N ILE A 446 9.52 27.22 -11.65
CA ILE A 446 10.61 26.26 -11.41
C ILE A 446 11.86 26.98 -10.92
N LYS A 447 12.23 28.11 -11.52
CA LYS A 447 13.42 28.89 -11.09
C LYS A 447 13.23 29.60 -9.75
N MET A 448 12.01 30.06 -9.47
CA MET A 448 11.72 30.89 -8.29
C MET A 448 11.29 30.12 -7.06
N SER A 449 10.70 28.93 -7.21
CA SER A 449 10.24 28.15 -6.05
C SER A 449 11.44 27.73 -5.17
N PRO A 450 11.25 27.60 -3.85
CA PRO A 450 12.31 27.32 -2.89
C PRO A 450 13.13 26.07 -3.24
#